data_AF-A0A5B2UEA8-F1
#
_entry.id   AF-A0A5B2UEA8-F1
#
_cell.length_a   1.000
_cell.length_b   1.000
_cell.length_c   1.000
_cell.angle_alpha   90.00
_cell.angle_beta   90.00
_cell.angle_gamma   90.00
#
_symmetry.space_group_name_H-M   'P 1'
#
loop_
_entity.id
_entity.type
_entity.pdbx_description
1 polymer ?
#
loop_
_entity_poly.entity_id
_entity_poly.type
_entity_poly.pdbx_seq_one_letter_code
_entity_poly.pdbx_strand_id
1 'polypeptide(L)'
;MKIKIFLLLLLIINTVKAQGTEKIAIPNRVVYNYADDKINEKAKKLLTEGLTNTTNYNLLGDNLIIGPTLWKRFKNLESLKSIPDSVIFHIDDMEIEGKMSKTLKDSKKIWEEVKKEVSGKYQIRKANEDELKYYWSTISFDIEEPLFILQTENHLYILNFLKKSMKLFWLDEFPNKNAYNNPIDNGTYTTDGTFKTYKNGNEVYITDKGNKETSLEKVILLSSDPDLQNNSSVEDMKSVIEKTNRIFESLFKNSKKEGKIMVQFELGEKKNEIQFAVKDDLDLELMKEFEKQVNKEEYPHTKKNTIKFQLIYKVNSYNDTE
;
A
#
# COMPACT_ATOMS: atom_id res chain seq x y z
N MET A 1 -24.61 69.75 -21.90
CA MET A 1 -23.57 70.03 -20.89
C MET A 1 -23.33 68.75 -20.09
N LYS A 2 -22.06 68.31 -20.05
CA LYS A 2 -21.45 67.24 -19.23
C LYS A 2 -21.84 65.77 -19.51
N ILE A 3 -21.07 65.23 -20.45
CA ILE A 3 -20.61 63.84 -20.53
C ILE A 3 -20.07 63.38 -19.17
N LYS A 4 -20.54 62.21 -18.67
CA LYS A 4 -19.79 61.39 -17.71
C LYS A 4 -19.65 59.99 -18.29
N ILE A 5 -18.67 59.86 -19.18
CA ILE A 5 -17.99 58.60 -19.47
C ILE A 5 -17.29 58.20 -18.16
N PHE A 6 -17.88 57.27 -17.42
CA PHE A 6 -17.14 56.57 -16.38
C PHE A 6 -16.43 55.41 -17.08
N LEU A 7 -15.12 55.58 -17.18
CA LEU A 7 -14.16 54.70 -17.81
C LEU A 7 -14.42 53.24 -17.44
N LEU A 8 -14.81 52.47 -18.45
CA LEU A 8 -14.56 51.05 -18.61
C LEU A 8 -13.03 50.85 -18.66
N LEU A 9 -12.35 50.92 -17.51
CA LEU A 9 -10.97 50.48 -17.42
C LEU A 9 -10.96 48.98 -17.15
N LEU A 10 -10.77 48.25 -18.25
CA LEU A 10 -10.43 46.84 -18.32
C LEU A 10 -9.38 46.47 -17.26
N LEU A 11 -9.83 46.00 -16.10
CA LEU A 11 -9.06 45.09 -15.25
C LEU A 11 -9.20 43.69 -15.87
N ILE A 12 -8.59 43.49 -17.04
CA ILE A 12 -8.10 42.16 -17.40
C ILE A 12 -6.88 41.94 -16.49
N ILE A 13 -7.15 41.61 -15.23
CA ILE A 13 -6.16 40.88 -14.44
C ILE A 13 -6.12 39.52 -15.11
N ASN A 14 -5.23 39.38 -16.10
CA ASN A 14 -4.68 38.10 -16.46
C ASN A 14 -4.04 37.59 -15.17
N THR A 15 -4.82 36.86 -14.37
CA THR A 15 -4.26 35.96 -13.38
C THR A 15 -3.54 34.91 -14.22
N VAL A 16 -2.27 35.21 -14.53
CA VAL A 16 -1.28 34.19 -14.79
C VAL A 16 -1.29 33.39 -13.50
N LYS A 17 -2.15 32.37 -13.44
CA LYS A 17 -1.94 31.26 -12.53
C LYS A 17 -0.57 30.75 -12.93
N ALA A 18 0.46 31.18 -12.20
CA ALA A 18 1.69 30.44 -12.14
C ALA A 18 1.23 29.01 -11.82
N GLN A 19 1.30 28.12 -12.81
CA GLN A 19 1.09 26.71 -12.57
C GLN A 19 2.21 26.34 -11.60
N GLY A 20 1.89 26.35 -10.31
CA GLY A 20 2.71 25.65 -9.35
C GLY A 20 2.63 24.20 -9.79
N THR A 21 3.69 23.68 -10.40
CA THR A 21 3.91 22.24 -10.52
C THR A 21 3.68 21.66 -9.14
N GLU A 22 2.63 20.87 -9.00
CA GLU A 22 2.27 20.19 -7.76
C GLU A 22 3.46 19.31 -7.37
N LYS A 23 4.22 19.74 -6.36
CA LYS A 23 5.41 19.02 -5.92
C LYS A 23 4.98 17.85 -5.04
N ILE A 24 5.26 16.64 -5.50
CA ILE A 24 5.10 15.40 -4.74
C ILE A 24 6.35 15.15 -3.88
N ALA A 25 6.16 14.51 -2.73
CA ALA A 25 7.26 13.94 -1.95
C ALA A 25 7.71 12.63 -2.63
N ILE A 26 8.90 12.64 -3.22
CA ILE A 26 9.47 11.45 -3.87
C ILE A 26 10.22 10.64 -2.80
N PRO A 27 9.90 9.34 -2.63
CA PRO A 27 10.61 8.49 -1.68
C PRO A 27 12.09 8.36 -2.03
N ASN A 28 12.94 8.17 -1.01
CA ASN A 28 14.37 7.93 -1.22
C ASN A 28 14.59 6.73 -2.15
N ARG A 29 15.50 6.88 -3.12
CA ARG A 29 15.88 5.85 -4.13
C ARG A 29 14.85 5.55 -5.22
N VAL A 30 13.69 6.21 -5.22
CA VAL A 30 12.75 6.14 -6.34
C VAL A 30 13.24 7.07 -7.45
N VAL A 31 13.40 6.55 -8.67
CA VAL A 31 13.70 7.37 -9.84
C VAL A 31 12.39 7.86 -10.44
N TYR A 32 12.18 9.17 -10.39
CA TYR A 32 10.93 9.82 -10.81
C TYR A 32 11.18 10.94 -11.82
N ASN A 33 10.59 10.80 -13.01
CA ASN A 33 10.74 11.73 -14.12
C ASN A 33 9.43 12.50 -14.37
N TYR A 34 9.44 13.79 -14.03
CA TYR A 34 8.31 14.68 -14.28
C TYR A 34 8.05 14.87 -15.79
N ALA A 35 6.78 15.11 -16.13
CA ALA A 35 6.36 15.58 -17.43
C ALA A 35 5.90 17.03 -17.34
N ASP A 36 5.99 17.75 -18.46
CA ASP A 36 5.45 19.11 -18.53
C ASP A 36 3.96 19.13 -18.15
N ASP A 37 3.51 20.21 -17.51
CA ASP A 37 2.12 20.36 -17.11
C ASP A 37 1.14 20.15 -18.27
N LYS A 38 1.51 20.58 -19.49
CA LYS A 38 0.71 20.36 -20.71
C LYS A 38 0.48 18.88 -21.00
N ILE A 39 1.48 18.04 -20.76
CA ILE A 39 1.40 16.59 -20.94
C ILE A 39 0.49 15.98 -19.87
N ASN A 40 0.68 16.38 -18.61
CA ASN A 40 -0.15 15.93 -17.50
C ASN A 40 -1.63 16.31 -17.70
N GLU A 41 -1.92 17.55 -18.08
CA GLU A 41 -3.29 18.02 -18.32
C GLU A 41 -3.94 17.31 -19.52
N LYS A 42 -3.16 17.01 -20.58
CA LYS A 42 -3.66 16.20 -21.70
C LYS A 42 -4.04 14.79 -21.25
N ALA A 43 -3.22 14.14 -20.43
CA ALA A 43 -3.49 12.81 -19.92
C ALA A 43 -4.68 12.79 -18.95
N LYS A 44 -4.79 13.77 -18.04
CA LYS A 44 -5.98 13.95 -17.19
C LYS A 44 -7.25 14.09 -18.02
N LYS A 45 -7.22 14.90 -19.07
CA LYS A 45 -8.36 15.06 -19.98
C LYS A 45 -8.76 13.74 -20.65
N LEU A 46 -7.79 12.99 -21.19
CA LEU A 46 -8.04 11.68 -21.79
C LEU A 46 -8.64 10.69 -20.78
N LEU A 47 -8.15 10.69 -19.54
CA LEU A 47 -8.68 9.87 -18.46
C LEU A 47 -10.12 10.24 -18.12
N THR A 48 -10.41 11.53 -17.91
CA THR A 48 -11.77 12.01 -17.64
C THR A 48 -12.73 11.67 -18.78
N GLU A 49 -12.31 11.86 -20.04
CA GLU A 49 -13.12 11.50 -21.20
C GLU A 49 -13.36 9.99 -21.29
N GLY A 50 -12.35 9.17 -21.00
CA GLY A 50 -12.47 7.71 -21.00
C GLY A 50 -13.33 7.15 -19.87
N LEU A 51 -13.46 7.87 -18.74
CA LEU A 51 -14.35 7.51 -17.64
C LEU A 51 -15.80 7.94 -17.90
N THR A 52 -16.01 9.10 -18.51
CA THR A 52 -17.35 9.70 -18.66
C THR A 52 -18.05 9.32 -19.96
N ASN A 53 -17.32 9.09 -21.04
CA ASN A 53 -17.88 8.69 -22.33
C ASN A 53 -17.73 7.17 -22.52
N THR A 54 -18.87 6.47 -22.51
CA THR A 54 -18.93 5.00 -22.62
C THR A 54 -18.29 4.44 -23.89
N THR A 55 -18.12 5.25 -24.94
CA THR A 55 -17.58 4.84 -26.23
C THR A 55 -16.16 5.36 -26.50
N ASN A 56 -15.60 6.21 -25.63
CA ASN A 56 -14.28 6.78 -25.81
C ASN A 56 -13.20 5.89 -25.18
N TYR A 57 -12.34 5.33 -26.03
CA TYR A 57 -11.23 4.48 -25.63
C TYR A 57 -9.88 5.05 -26.09
N ASN A 58 -9.81 6.37 -26.30
CA ASN A 58 -8.61 7.03 -26.82
C ASN A 58 -7.41 6.90 -25.89
N LEU A 59 -7.62 6.73 -24.58
CA LEU A 59 -6.53 6.44 -23.66
C LEU A 59 -5.98 5.01 -23.80
N LEU A 60 -6.70 4.07 -24.41
CA LEU A 60 -6.28 2.67 -24.47
C LEU A 60 -5.42 2.38 -25.70
N GLY A 61 -4.44 1.50 -25.52
CA GLY A 61 -3.66 0.89 -26.58
C GLY A 61 -3.81 -0.63 -26.57
N ASP A 62 -3.05 -1.29 -27.44
CA ASP A 62 -3.01 -2.75 -27.50
C ASP A 62 -2.37 -3.34 -26.24
N ASN A 63 -1.30 -2.70 -25.75
CA ASN A 63 -0.57 -3.13 -24.57
C ASN A 63 -1.08 -2.38 -23.34
N LEU A 64 -1.71 -3.11 -22.42
CA LEU A 64 -2.09 -2.64 -21.09
C LEU A 64 -1.68 -3.69 -20.07
N ILE A 65 -0.78 -3.32 -19.16
CA ILE A 65 -0.35 -4.15 -18.05
C ILE A 65 -1.26 -3.89 -16.84
N ILE A 66 -1.75 -4.98 -16.27
CA ILE A 66 -2.56 -5.00 -15.06
C ILE A 66 -1.69 -5.47 -13.91
N GLY A 67 -1.44 -4.57 -12.98
CA GLY A 67 -0.61 -4.86 -11.81
C GLY A 67 -1.25 -5.91 -10.88
N PRO A 68 -0.44 -6.43 -9.96
CA PRO A 68 -0.78 -7.62 -9.17
C PRO A 68 -2.00 -7.41 -8.25
N THR A 69 -2.13 -6.24 -7.62
CA THR A 69 -3.20 -5.99 -6.65
C THR A 69 -4.56 -5.91 -7.34
N LEU A 70 -4.65 -5.18 -8.45
CA LEU A 70 -5.87 -5.11 -9.22
C LEU A 70 -6.21 -6.48 -9.85
N TRP A 71 -5.21 -7.17 -10.42
CA TRP A 71 -5.44 -8.47 -11.04
C TRP A 71 -5.97 -9.50 -10.04
N LYS A 72 -5.49 -9.48 -8.79
CA LYS A 72 -6.01 -10.37 -7.74
C LYS A 72 -7.53 -10.27 -7.57
N ARG A 73 -8.11 -9.07 -7.70
CA ARG A 73 -9.57 -8.89 -7.69
C ARG A 73 -10.20 -9.27 -9.03
N PHE A 74 -9.56 -8.88 -10.12
CA PHE A 74 -10.12 -8.99 -11.47
C PHE A 74 -10.06 -10.40 -12.08
N LYS A 75 -9.13 -11.26 -11.62
CA LYS A 75 -8.88 -12.58 -12.21
C LYS A 75 -10.07 -13.54 -12.20
N ASN A 76 -11.01 -13.32 -11.28
CA ASN A 76 -12.21 -14.16 -11.15
C ASN A 76 -13.41 -13.62 -11.95
N LEU A 77 -13.30 -12.45 -12.59
CA LEU A 77 -14.35 -11.87 -13.41
C LEU A 77 -14.50 -12.65 -14.72
N GLU A 78 -15.71 -13.13 -15.00
CA GLU A 78 -16.01 -13.94 -16.19
C GLU A 78 -15.63 -13.22 -17.50
N SER A 79 -15.84 -11.90 -17.55
CA SER A 79 -15.49 -11.05 -18.69
C SER A 79 -14.00 -11.03 -19.02
N LEU A 80 -13.14 -11.31 -18.03
CA LEU A 80 -11.68 -11.21 -18.15
C LEU A 80 -10.98 -12.56 -18.29
N LYS A 81 -11.65 -13.69 -18.03
CA LYS A 81 -11.11 -15.04 -18.20
C LYS A 81 -10.57 -15.33 -19.60
N SER A 82 -11.15 -14.67 -20.61
CA SER A 82 -10.78 -14.84 -22.02
C SER A 82 -9.47 -14.15 -22.43
N ILE A 83 -8.85 -13.37 -21.55
CA ILE A 83 -7.60 -12.66 -21.85
C ILE A 83 -6.45 -13.66 -21.64
N PRO A 84 -5.68 -13.99 -22.69
CA PRO A 84 -4.78 -15.15 -22.66
C PRO A 84 -3.54 -14.93 -21.79
N ASP A 85 -2.91 -13.76 -21.90
CA ASP A 85 -1.55 -13.56 -21.38
C ASP A 85 -1.53 -13.14 -19.91
N SER A 86 -0.88 -13.95 -19.07
CA SER A 86 -0.50 -13.57 -17.70
C SER A 86 0.93 -13.04 -17.66
N VAL A 87 1.21 -12.15 -16.71
CA VAL A 87 2.54 -11.63 -16.40
C VAL A 87 2.89 -12.06 -15.00
N ILE A 88 4.11 -12.52 -14.78
CA ILE A 88 4.63 -12.78 -13.44
C ILE A 88 5.52 -11.61 -13.04
N PHE A 89 5.15 -10.93 -11.96
CA PHE A 89 5.95 -9.89 -11.35
C PHE A 89 6.86 -10.52 -10.30
N HIS A 90 8.14 -10.20 -10.39
CA HIS A 90 9.13 -10.57 -9.38
C HIS A 90 9.28 -9.37 -8.44
N ILE A 91 8.57 -9.39 -7.31
CA ILE A 91 8.60 -8.33 -6.30
C ILE A 91 9.36 -8.90 -5.10
N ASP A 92 10.56 -8.38 -4.87
CA ASP A 92 11.55 -8.99 -3.97
C ASP A 92 11.78 -10.46 -4.35
N ASP A 93 11.59 -11.39 -3.41
CA ASP A 93 11.71 -12.84 -3.63
C ASP A 93 10.38 -13.50 -4.07
N MET A 94 9.35 -12.72 -4.39
CA MET A 94 7.99 -13.19 -4.63
C MET A 94 7.64 -13.17 -6.12
N GLU A 95 7.05 -14.26 -6.59
CA GLU A 95 6.35 -14.31 -7.89
C GLU A 95 4.87 -14.04 -7.70
N ILE A 96 4.40 -12.91 -8.24
CA ILE A 96 3.01 -12.50 -8.13
C ILE A 96 2.40 -12.36 -9.52
N GLU A 97 1.26 -13.00 -9.73
CA GLU A 97 0.56 -12.93 -11.01
C GLU A 97 -0.12 -11.56 -11.21
N GLY A 98 0.08 -10.98 -12.38
CA GLY A 98 -0.84 -10.02 -12.97
C GLY A 98 -1.19 -10.37 -14.41
N LYS A 99 -1.63 -9.37 -15.18
CA LYS A 99 -2.17 -9.60 -16.54
C LYS A 99 -1.59 -8.64 -17.55
N MET A 100 -1.54 -9.06 -18.81
CA MET A 100 -1.25 -8.15 -19.91
C MET A 100 -2.28 -8.34 -21.01
N SER A 101 -2.92 -7.24 -21.39
CA SER A 101 -3.62 -7.17 -22.67
C SER A 101 -2.60 -6.93 -23.79
N LYS A 102 -2.77 -7.64 -24.91
CA LYS A 102 -2.02 -7.42 -26.16
C LYS A 102 -2.92 -6.93 -27.30
N THR A 103 -4.20 -6.68 -27.04
CA THR A 103 -5.14 -6.19 -28.05
C THR A 103 -5.98 -5.07 -27.46
N LEU A 104 -6.30 -4.05 -28.28
CA LEU A 104 -7.23 -3.00 -27.86
C LEU A 104 -8.58 -3.56 -27.39
N LYS A 105 -9.04 -4.69 -27.96
CA LYS A 105 -10.29 -5.35 -27.55
C LYS A 105 -10.22 -5.81 -26.09
N ASP A 106 -9.12 -6.41 -25.66
CA ASP A 106 -8.97 -6.89 -24.28
C ASP A 106 -8.70 -5.75 -23.31
N SER A 107 -7.93 -4.73 -23.72
CA SER A 107 -7.74 -3.49 -22.95
C SER A 107 -9.08 -2.82 -22.66
N LYS A 108 -9.99 -2.82 -23.66
CA LYS A 108 -11.36 -2.31 -23.48
C LYS A 108 -12.14 -3.12 -22.45
N LYS A 109 -12.09 -4.45 -22.48
CA LYS A 109 -12.78 -5.30 -21.48
C LYS A 109 -12.34 -4.96 -20.06
N ILE A 110 -11.04 -4.83 -19.84
CA ILE A 110 -10.49 -4.47 -18.52
C ILE A 110 -10.96 -3.07 -18.11
N TRP A 111 -10.88 -2.11 -19.02
CA TRP A 111 -11.34 -0.73 -18.76
C TRP A 111 -12.84 -0.66 -18.45
N GLU A 112 -13.68 -1.48 -19.07
CA GLU A 112 -15.10 -1.57 -18.72
C GLU A 112 -15.31 -2.00 -17.26
N GLU A 113 -14.53 -2.95 -16.75
CA GLU A 113 -14.64 -3.37 -15.35
C GLU A 113 -14.25 -2.22 -14.40
N VAL A 114 -13.17 -1.48 -14.71
CA VAL A 114 -12.80 -0.27 -13.95
C VAL A 114 -13.92 0.77 -13.95
N LYS A 115 -14.53 1.06 -15.12
CA LYS A 115 -15.61 2.05 -15.21
C LYS A 115 -16.82 1.71 -14.36
N LYS A 116 -17.14 0.42 -14.20
CA LYS A 116 -18.23 -0.01 -13.32
C LYS A 116 -17.96 0.40 -11.86
N GLU A 117 -16.72 0.24 -11.42
CA GLU A 117 -16.29 0.54 -10.05
C GLU A 117 -16.04 2.05 -9.79
N VAL A 118 -15.88 2.85 -10.84
CA VAL A 118 -15.67 4.31 -10.74
C VAL A 118 -16.98 5.12 -10.89
N SER A 119 -18.14 4.45 -10.98
CA SER A 119 -19.44 5.10 -11.16
C SER A 119 -19.88 5.90 -9.91
N GLY A 120 -19.33 7.12 -9.74
CA GLY A 120 -19.59 7.96 -8.58
C GLY A 120 -18.69 9.19 -8.49
N LYS A 121 -18.52 9.72 -7.28
CA LYS A 121 -17.54 10.79 -7.02
C LYS A 121 -16.14 10.20 -7.07
N TYR A 122 -15.26 10.81 -7.86
CA TYR A 122 -13.86 10.44 -7.92
C TYR A 122 -12.98 11.69 -8.00
N GLN A 123 -11.71 11.52 -7.67
CA GLN A 123 -10.66 12.53 -7.83
C GLN A 123 -9.52 11.93 -8.66
N ILE A 124 -9.01 12.71 -9.61
CA ILE A 124 -7.74 12.42 -10.28
C ILE A 124 -6.68 13.32 -9.65
N ARG A 125 -5.70 12.72 -8.98
CA ARG A 125 -4.63 13.44 -8.29
C ARG A 125 -3.27 12.81 -8.53
N LYS A 126 -2.21 13.48 -8.09
CA LYS A 126 -0.87 12.89 -8.02
C LYS A 126 -0.80 11.83 -6.92
N ALA A 127 0.12 10.88 -7.09
CA ALA A 127 0.43 9.87 -6.09
C ALA A 127 1.14 10.51 -4.89
N ASN A 128 0.83 10.01 -3.70
CA ASN A 128 1.55 10.32 -2.46
C ASN A 128 2.79 9.41 -2.32
N GLU A 129 3.53 9.58 -1.23
CA GLU A 129 4.78 8.83 -1.00
C GLU A 129 4.57 7.31 -0.95
N ASP A 130 3.54 6.83 -0.24
CA ASP A 130 3.29 5.38 -0.06
C ASP A 130 2.82 4.72 -1.36
N GLU A 131 1.96 5.41 -2.12
CA GLU A 131 1.51 4.97 -3.44
C GLU A 131 2.67 4.89 -4.43
N LEU A 132 3.65 5.80 -4.33
CA LEU A 132 4.87 5.76 -5.14
C LEU A 132 5.80 4.63 -4.72
N LYS A 133 5.97 4.38 -3.41
CA LYS A 133 6.76 3.24 -2.91
C LYS A 133 6.21 1.91 -3.39
N TYR A 134 4.89 1.72 -3.24
CA TYR A 134 4.20 0.55 -3.76
C TYR A 134 4.38 0.42 -5.27
N TYR A 135 4.10 1.48 -6.03
CA TYR A 135 4.20 1.39 -7.48
C TYR A 135 5.63 1.06 -7.92
N TRP A 136 6.63 1.70 -7.30
CA TRP A 136 8.05 1.44 -7.55
C TRP A 136 8.45 -0.01 -7.29
N SER A 137 7.92 -0.65 -6.24
CA SER A 137 8.24 -2.06 -5.96
C SER A 137 7.65 -3.04 -6.96
N THR A 138 6.62 -2.63 -7.72
CA THR A 138 5.93 -3.48 -8.70
C THR A 138 6.49 -3.41 -10.12
N ILE A 139 7.40 -2.46 -10.40
CA ILE A 139 7.91 -2.19 -11.74
C ILE A 139 9.43 -2.35 -11.83
N SER A 140 9.93 -2.61 -13.04
CA SER A 140 11.35 -2.77 -13.34
C SER A 140 11.94 -1.61 -14.16
N PHE A 141 11.25 -0.47 -14.19
CA PHE A 141 11.58 0.71 -14.99
C PHE A 141 11.33 1.99 -14.18
N ASP A 142 12.00 3.09 -14.53
CA ASP A 142 11.83 4.40 -13.91
C ASP A 142 10.38 4.90 -13.99
N ILE A 143 9.91 5.58 -12.94
CA ILE A 143 8.57 6.18 -12.95
C ILE A 143 8.60 7.40 -13.87
N GLU A 144 7.93 7.31 -15.02
CA GLU A 144 7.74 8.43 -15.94
C GLU A 144 6.31 8.96 -15.88
N GLU A 145 6.15 10.27 -15.70
CA GLU A 145 4.84 10.90 -15.87
C GLU A 145 4.39 10.89 -17.35
N PRO A 146 3.07 10.80 -17.63
CA PRO A 146 1.95 10.97 -16.68
C PRO A 146 1.66 9.76 -15.78
N LEU A 147 1.64 9.99 -14.47
CA LEU A 147 1.20 9.06 -13.44
C LEU A 147 0.12 9.73 -12.59
N PHE A 148 -1.00 9.04 -12.40
CA PHE A 148 -2.11 9.53 -11.59
C PHE A 148 -2.69 8.46 -10.68
N ILE A 149 -3.26 8.93 -9.58
CA ILE A 149 -4.18 8.15 -8.76
C ILE A 149 -5.60 8.58 -9.10
N LEU A 150 -6.41 7.62 -9.52
CA LEU A 150 -7.85 7.76 -9.60
C LEU A 150 -8.44 7.24 -8.29
N GLN A 151 -8.77 8.17 -7.42
CA GLN A 151 -9.33 7.91 -6.11
C GLN A 151 -10.85 7.90 -6.17
N THR A 152 -11.45 6.79 -5.77
CA THR A 152 -12.89 6.65 -5.51
C THR A 152 -13.13 6.49 -4.00
N GLU A 153 -14.38 6.25 -3.60
CA GLU A 153 -14.71 5.94 -2.19
C GLU A 153 -14.06 4.63 -1.72
N ASN A 154 -13.88 3.66 -2.62
CA ASN A 154 -13.46 2.29 -2.28
C ASN A 154 -12.08 1.91 -2.83
N HIS A 155 -11.59 2.63 -3.85
CA HIS A 155 -10.43 2.20 -4.63
C HIS A 155 -9.47 3.36 -4.90
N LEU A 156 -8.18 3.04 -4.94
CA LEU A 156 -7.10 3.94 -5.32
C LEU A 156 -6.38 3.34 -6.53
N TYR A 157 -6.87 3.64 -7.74
CA TYR A 157 -6.24 3.08 -8.95
C TYR A 157 -4.98 3.86 -9.31
N ILE A 158 -3.91 3.13 -9.63
CA ILE A 158 -2.66 3.68 -10.16
C ILE A 158 -2.71 3.59 -11.68
N LEU A 159 -2.58 4.73 -12.36
CA LEU A 159 -2.61 4.82 -13.82
C LEU A 159 -1.34 5.47 -14.35
N ASN A 160 -0.51 4.71 -15.05
CA ASN A 160 0.68 5.23 -15.73
C ASN A 160 0.53 5.21 -17.25
N PHE A 161 0.86 6.33 -17.89
CA PHE A 161 0.71 6.55 -19.32
C PHE A 161 2.08 6.57 -20.00
N LEU A 162 2.16 5.98 -21.20
CA LEU A 162 3.31 6.19 -22.08
C LEU A 162 3.34 7.66 -22.54
N LYS A 163 4.34 8.42 -22.10
CA LYS A 163 4.52 9.85 -22.41
C LYS A 163 4.45 10.16 -23.91
N LYS A 164 4.98 9.28 -24.77
CA LYS A 164 5.01 9.51 -26.24
C LYS A 164 3.66 9.34 -26.91
N SER A 165 2.93 8.27 -26.58
CA SER A 165 1.69 7.89 -27.26
C SER A 165 0.42 8.33 -26.52
N MET A 166 0.54 8.79 -25.27
CA MET A 166 -0.57 9.09 -24.37
C MET A 166 -1.54 7.91 -24.19
N LYS A 167 -1.00 6.68 -24.26
CA LYS A 167 -1.74 5.46 -23.99
C LYS A 167 -1.49 5.01 -22.55
N LEU A 168 -2.54 4.57 -21.87
CA LEU A 168 -2.46 3.90 -20.60
C LEU A 168 -1.64 2.63 -20.78
N PHE A 169 -0.54 2.56 -20.03
CA PHE A 169 0.44 1.49 -20.07
C PHE A 169 0.24 0.53 -18.92
N TRP A 170 0.04 1.10 -17.74
CA TRP A 170 -0.07 0.38 -16.47
C TRP A 170 -1.35 0.81 -15.77
N LEU A 171 -2.06 -0.19 -15.26
CA LEU A 171 -3.24 -0.03 -14.44
C LEU A 171 -3.14 -0.99 -13.26
N ASP A 172 -3.16 -0.46 -12.05
CA ASP A 172 -3.18 -1.27 -10.84
C ASP A 172 -4.03 -0.59 -9.76
N GLU A 173 -4.07 -1.18 -8.58
CA GLU A 173 -4.73 -0.67 -7.40
C GLU A 173 -3.72 -0.59 -6.26
N PHE A 174 -3.66 0.55 -5.59
CA PHE A 174 -2.91 0.66 -4.35
C PHE A 174 -3.67 -0.13 -3.26
N PRO A 175 -3.00 -1.03 -2.52
CA PRO A 175 -3.63 -1.82 -1.46
C PRO A 175 -3.97 -0.93 -0.26
N ASN A 176 -5.08 -0.19 -0.35
CA ASN A 176 -5.50 0.78 0.66
C ASN A 176 -6.01 0.09 1.94
N LYS A 177 -5.08 -0.31 2.79
CA LYS A 177 -5.32 -0.88 4.12
C LYS A 177 -5.22 0.20 5.17
N ASN A 178 -6.18 1.12 5.14
CA ASN A 178 -6.25 2.23 6.08
C ASN A 178 -6.94 1.87 7.40
N ALA A 179 -7.48 0.66 7.53
CA ALA A 179 -8.11 0.15 8.74
C ALA A 179 -7.52 -1.21 9.14
N TYR A 180 -7.19 -1.35 10.42
CA TYR A 180 -6.73 -2.59 11.03
C TYR A 180 -7.61 -2.95 12.23
N ASN A 181 -8.29 -4.10 12.14
CA ASN A 181 -9.06 -4.64 13.26
C ASN A 181 -8.14 -5.48 14.13
N ASN A 182 -7.88 -4.99 15.34
CA ASN A 182 -6.97 -5.64 16.26
C ASN A 182 -7.72 -6.71 17.09
N PRO A 183 -7.39 -8.00 16.96
CA PRO A 183 -8.08 -9.06 17.70
C PRO A 183 -7.78 -9.06 19.20
N ILE A 184 -6.75 -8.34 19.67
CA ILE A 184 -6.37 -8.31 21.09
C ILE A 184 -7.27 -7.36 21.90
N ASP A 185 -7.58 -6.18 21.37
CA ASP A 185 -8.40 -5.17 22.07
C ASP A 185 -9.77 -4.92 21.41
N ASN A 186 -10.07 -5.65 20.32
CA ASN A 186 -11.26 -5.47 19.49
C ASN A 186 -11.43 -4.04 18.95
N GLY A 187 -10.35 -3.25 18.91
CA GLY A 187 -10.32 -1.90 18.36
C GLY A 187 -10.13 -1.91 16.85
N THR A 188 -10.66 -0.88 16.19
CA THR A 188 -10.34 -0.56 14.80
C THR A 188 -9.39 0.63 14.79
N TYR A 189 -8.17 0.39 14.32
CA TYR A 189 -7.14 1.42 14.15
C TYR A 189 -7.24 1.95 12.72
N THR A 190 -7.15 3.27 12.55
CA THR A 190 -7.13 3.89 11.22
C THR A 190 -5.89 4.74 10.99
N THR A 191 -5.45 4.82 9.73
CA THR A 191 -4.34 5.68 9.27
C THR A 191 -4.71 6.35 7.96
N ASP A 192 -4.10 7.49 7.65
CA ASP A 192 -4.33 8.21 6.38
C ASP A 192 -3.74 7.47 5.16
N GLY A 193 -2.85 6.50 5.39
CA GLY A 193 -2.21 5.65 4.38
C GLY A 193 -2.45 4.15 4.62
N THR A 194 -1.40 3.33 4.50
CA THR A 194 -1.45 1.91 4.86
C THR A 194 -0.76 1.65 6.19
N PHE A 195 -1.24 0.67 6.96
CA PHE A 195 -0.48 0.18 8.10
C PHE A 195 0.89 -0.35 7.66
N LYS A 196 1.95 0.26 8.19
CA LYS A 196 3.32 -0.13 7.86
C LYS A 196 3.61 -1.51 8.43
N THR A 197 4.00 -2.40 7.53
CA THR A 197 4.34 -3.78 7.85
C THR A 197 5.80 -4.01 7.48
N TYR A 198 6.54 -4.68 8.36
CA TYR A 198 7.95 -4.97 8.13
C TYR A 198 8.23 -6.47 8.15
N LYS A 199 9.01 -6.95 7.17
CA LYS A 199 9.52 -8.32 7.07
C LYS A 199 11.02 -8.24 6.80
N ASN A 200 11.83 -8.96 7.60
CA ASN A 200 13.30 -8.95 7.52
C ASN A 200 13.93 -7.53 7.54
N GLY A 201 13.31 -6.59 8.24
CA GLY A 201 13.77 -5.21 8.35
C GLY A 201 13.38 -4.28 7.19
N ASN A 202 12.67 -4.78 6.18
CA ASN A 202 12.18 -3.97 5.06
C ASN A 202 10.66 -3.74 5.18
N GLU A 203 10.20 -2.54 4.82
CA GLU A 203 8.78 -2.22 4.69
C GLU A 203 8.20 -3.01 3.50
N VAL A 204 7.08 -3.70 3.70
CA VAL A 204 6.43 -4.55 2.69
C VAL A 204 4.96 -4.20 2.54
N TYR A 205 4.48 -4.16 1.29
CA TYR A 205 3.08 -3.87 0.94
C TYR A 205 2.30 -5.10 0.46
N ILE A 206 3.01 -6.16 0.06
CA ILE A 206 2.44 -7.45 -0.34
C ILE A 206 3.20 -8.55 0.42
N THR A 207 2.48 -9.57 0.90
CA THR A 207 3.09 -10.73 1.56
C THR A 207 2.78 -11.99 0.76
N ASP A 208 3.82 -12.70 0.31
CA ASP A 208 3.69 -14.04 -0.28
C ASP A 208 3.28 -15.06 0.77
N LYS A 209 2.81 -16.22 0.30
CA LYS A 209 2.55 -17.37 1.18
C LYS A 209 3.82 -17.84 1.90
N GLY A 210 4.98 -17.62 1.27
CA GLY A 210 6.28 -18.02 1.78
C GLY A 210 6.41 -19.53 1.96
N ASN A 211 7.46 -19.93 2.68
CA ASN A 211 7.64 -21.31 3.10
C ASN A 211 6.86 -21.60 4.38
N LYS A 212 6.48 -22.88 4.53
CA LYS A 212 5.97 -23.41 5.79
C LYS A 212 7.14 -23.55 6.75
N GLU A 213 7.17 -22.72 7.78
CA GLU A 213 8.29 -22.65 8.73
C GLU A 213 7.83 -22.06 10.07
N THR A 214 8.75 -22.01 11.02
CA THR A 214 8.57 -21.36 12.33
C THR A 214 9.48 -20.15 12.43
N SER A 215 8.92 -18.94 12.37
CA SER A 215 9.68 -17.68 12.38
C SER A 215 8.81 -16.48 12.74
N LEU A 216 9.45 -15.32 12.97
CA LEU A 216 8.76 -14.03 12.97
C LEU A 216 8.29 -13.73 11.54
N GLU A 217 6.98 -13.62 11.35
CA GLU A 217 6.37 -13.36 10.04
C GLU A 217 6.40 -11.87 9.71
N LYS A 218 5.93 -11.03 10.63
CA LYS A 218 5.88 -9.57 10.43
C LYS A 218 5.80 -8.78 11.73
N VAL A 219 6.17 -7.51 11.63
CA VAL A 219 5.96 -6.49 12.67
C VAL A 219 4.93 -5.48 12.16
N ILE A 220 3.93 -5.18 12.99
CA ILE A 220 2.89 -4.18 12.71
C ILE A 220 3.04 -3.02 13.70
N LEU A 221 3.21 -1.80 13.20
CA LEU A 221 3.27 -0.60 14.03
C LEU A 221 1.86 -0.05 14.23
N LEU A 222 1.42 0.09 15.49
CA LEU A 222 0.11 0.64 15.85
C LEU A 222 0.20 2.09 16.34
N SER A 223 1.41 2.58 16.63
CA SER A 223 1.71 4.00 16.85
C SER A 223 2.20 4.66 15.57
N SER A 224 1.96 5.96 15.44
CA SER A 224 2.41 6.76 14.29
C SER A 224 3.94 6.93 14.27
N ASP A 225 4.54 7.19 13.11
CA ASP A 225 5.97 7.47 13.00
C ASP A 225 6.42 8.63 13.92
N PRO A 226 5.71 9.78 14.00
CA PRO A 226 6.05 10.82 14.96
C PRO A 226 6.02 10.33 16.42
N ASP A 227 5.04 9.50 16.79
CA ASP A 227 4.97 8.97 18.15
C ASP A 227 6.14 8.04 18.45
N LEU A 228 6.51 7.17 17.50
CA LEU A 228 7.66 6.28 17.66
C LEU A 228 8.96 7.06 17.78
N GLN A 229 9.20 8.05 16.91
CA GLN A 229 10.41 8.88 16.93
C GLN A 229 10.53 9.71 18.22
N ASN A 230 9.41 10.24 18.72
CA ASN A 230 9.41 11.07 19.92
C ASN A 230 9.54 10.25 21.21
N ASN A 231 9.05 9.00 21.23
CA ASN A 231 8.91 8.24 22.47
C ASN A 231 9.81 7.01 22.58
N SER A 232 10.44 6.55 21.50
CA SER A 232 11.33 5.39 21.51
C SER A 232 12.48 5.53 20.50
N SER A 233 13.15 4.44 20.18
CA SER A 233 14.23 4.34 19.19
C SER A 233 14.12 3.04 18.39
N VAL A 234 14.78 2.98 17.24
CA VAL A 234 14.85 1.76 16.44
C VAL A 234 15.59 0.66 17.20
N GLU A 235 16.59 1.04 17.99
CA GLU A 235 17.37 0.16 18.85
C GLU A 235 16.51 -0.48 19.96
N ASP A 236 15.61 0.29 20.56
CA ASP A 236 14.67 -0.23 21.56
C ASP A 236 13.72 -1.26 20.95
N MET A 237 13.09 -0.93 19.82
CA MET A 237 12.21 -1.87 19.11
C MET A 237 12.94 -3.14 18.68
N LYS A 238 14.16 -2.98 18.15
CA LYS A 238 15.04 -4.10 17.79
C LYS A 238 15.33 -4.98 19.00
N SER A 239 15.63 -4.39 20.16
CA SER A 239 15.86 -5.12 21.41
C SER A 239 14.62 -5.93 21.84
N VAL A 240 13.42 -5.36 21.75
CA VAL A 240 12.17 -6.12 22.03
C VAL A 240 12.02 -7.31 21.08
N ILE A 241 12.23 -7.08 19.78
CA ILE A 241 12.12 -8.12 18.75
C ILE A 241 13.13 -9.24 18.99
N GLU A 242 14.40 -8.92 19.19
CA GLU A 242 15.47 -9.92 19.39
C GLU A 242 15.24 -10.77 20.65
N LYS A 243 14.88 -10.13 21.77
CA LYS A 243 14.59 -10.83 23.02
C LYS A 243 13.39 -11.77 22.87
N THR A 244 12.31 -11.30 22.24
CA THR A 244 11.09 -12.09 22.06
C THR A 244 11.31 -13.21 21.05
N ASN A 245 12.04 -12.96 19.96
CA ASN A 245 12.43 -13.97 18.97
C ASN A 245 13.24 -15.10 19.61
N ARG A 246 14.21 -14.77 20.47
CA ARG A 246 15.01 -15.77 21.18
C ARG A 246 14.14 -16.72 22.01
N ILE A 247 13.16 -16.17 22.74
CA ILE A 247 12.22 -16.97 23.55
C ILE A 247 11.35 -17.83 22.64
N PHE A 248 10.79 -17.23 21.59
CA PHE A 248 9.94 -17.90 20.61
C PHE A 248 10.65 -19.09 19.95
N GLU A 249 11.86 -18.87 19.43
CA GLU A 249 12.65 -19.92 18.77
C GLU A 249 13.00 -21.06 19.73
N SER A 250 13.31 -20.75 20.99
CA SER A 250 13.65 -21.76 21.99
C SER A 250 12.51 -22.74 22.27
N LEU A 251 11.26 -22.28 22.13
CA LEU A 251 10.06 -23.07 22.44
C LEU A 251 9.43 -23.70 21.20
N PHE A 252 9.35 -22.97 20.09
CA PHE A 252 8.51 -23.37 18.95
C PHE A 252 9.26 -23.89 17.74
N LYS A 253 10.59 -23.73 17.63
CA LYS A 253 11.36 -24.08 16.42
C LYS A 253 11.14 -25.53 15.95
N ASN A 254 10.90 -26.45 16.89
CA ASN A 254 10.66 -27.87 16.62
C ASN A 254 9.19 -28.28 16.80
N SER A 255 8.28 -27.33 16.97
CA SER A 255 6.84 -27.62 17.08
C SER A 255 6.33 -28.26 15.81
N LYS A 256 5.59 -29.36 15.96
CA LYS A 256 4.87 -30.01 14.86
C LYS A 256 3.49 -29.40 14.62
N LYS A 257 2.95 -28.74 15.64
CA LYS A 257 1.66 -28.05 15.59
C LYS A 257 1.76 -26.78 14.76
N GLU A 258 0.67 -26.45 14.10
CA GLU A 258 0.58 -25.32 13.18
C GLU A 258 -0.27 -24.22 13.80
N GLY A 259 0.18 -22.97 13.68
CA GLY A 259 -0.64 -21.84 14.06
C GLY A 259 0.13 -20.54 14.06
N LYS A 260 -0.47 -19.53 14.69
CA LYS A 260 0.10 -18.19 14.78
C LYS A 260 -0.02 -17.61 16.18
N ILE A 261 0.98 -16.82 16.54
CA ILE A 261 1.04 -16.11 17.82
C ILE A 261 1.20 -14.63 17.50
N MET A 262 0.28 -13.83 18.01
CA MET A 262 0.39 -12.38 18.02
C MET A 262 0.80 -11.95 19.42
N VAL A 263 1.88 -11.16 19.50
CA VAL A 263 2.33 -10.52 20.74
C VAL A 263 2.21 -9.01 20.57
N GLN A 264 1.31 -8.38 21.29
CA GLN A 264 1.17 -6.93 21.33
C GLN A 264 1.98 -6.36 22.49
N PHE A 265 2.88 -5.45 22.16
CA PHE A 265 3.60 -4.64 23.12
C PHE A 265 2.98 -3.26 23.21
N GLU A 266 2.69 -2.85 24.44
CA GLU A 266 2.37 -1.49 24.82
C GLU A 266 3.48 -1.01 25.76
N LEU A 267 4.51 -0.38 25.18
CA LEU A 267 5.67 0.09 25.95
C LEU A 267 5.34 1.45 26.57
N GLY A 268 5.46 1.57 27.89
CA GLY A 268 5.21 2.80 28.63
C GLY A 268 6.43 3.29 29.39
N GLU A 269 6.35 4.51 29.92
CA GLU A 269 7.45 5.17 30.67
C GLU A 269 7.84 4.38 31.93
N LYS A 270 6.85 3.77 32.61
CA LYS A 270 7.05 3.09 33.91
C LYS A 270 6.77 1.59 33.86
N LYS A 271 5.86 1.18 32.99
CA LYS A 271 5.38 -0.19 32.90
C LYS A 271 5.11 -0.50 31.44
N ASN A 272 5.49 -1.70 31.04
CA ASN A 272 5.12 -2.27 29.76
C ASN A 272 3.94 -3.22 29.96
N GLU A 273 3.02 -3.23 29.01
CA GLU A 273 1.92 -4.19 28.97
C GLU A 273 2.09 -5.08 27.75
N ILE A 274 1.98 -6.39 27.95
CA ILE A 274 2.18 -7.39 26.91
C ILE A 274 0.93 -8.25 26.86
N GLN A 275 0.34 -8.36 25.67
CA GLN A 275 -0.88 -9.11 25.44
C GLN A 275 -0.65 -10.10 24.29
N PHE A 276 -1.38 -11.22 24.35
CA PHE A 276 -1.19 -12.33 23.41
C PHE A 276 -2.52 -12.68 22.77
N ALA A 277 -2.47 -13.03 21.49
CA ALA A 277 -3.56 -13.72 20.81
C ALA A 277 -2.99 -14.90 20.02
N VAL A 278 -3.75 -15.98 19.97
CA VAL A 278 -3.37 -17.21 19.27
C VAL A 278 -4.42 -17.54 18.25
N LYS A 279 -3.97 -18.04 17.11
CA LYS A 279 -4.80 -18.61 16.05
C LYS A 279 -4.35 -20.04 15.78
N ASP A 280 -5.32 -20.91 15.51
CA ASP A 280 -5.16 -22.33 15.19
C ASP A 280 -4.67 -23.20 16.37
N ASP A 281 -4.30 -24.45 16.09
CA ASP A 281 -4.04 -25.50 17.08
C ASP A 281 -2.60 -25.47 17.61
N LEU A 282 -2.24 -24.44 18.37
CA LEU A 282 -0.96 -24.39 19.09
C LEU A 282 -0.95 -25.25 20.36
N ASP A 283 0.24 -25.65 20.78
CA ASP A 283 0.43 -26.33 22.05
C ASP A 283 0.22 -25.35 23.23
N LEU A 284 -0.81 -25.59 24.03
CA LEU A 284 -1.19 -24.71 25.14
C LEU A 284 -0.13 -24.66 26.25
N GLU A 285 0.64 -25.74 26.45
CA GLU A 285 1.69 -25.75 27.46
C GLU A 285 2.90 -24.94 26.99
N LEU A 286 3.27 -25.05 25.70
CA LEU A 286 4.29 -24.17 25.12
C LEU A 286 3.85 -22.71 25.12
N MET A 287 2.57 -22.42 24.85
CA MET A 287 2.03 -21.06 24.93
C MET A 287 2.12 -20.47 26.34
N LYS A 288 1.71 -21.21 27.37
CA LYS A 288 1.83 -20.75 28.77
C LYS A 288 3.27 -20.46 29.16
N GLU A 289 4.21 -21.31 28.75
CA GLU A 289 5.63 -21.09 29.04
C GLU A 289 6.19 -19.91 28.24
N PHE A 290 5.75 -19.72 27.00
CA PHE A 290 6.10 -18.56 26.18
C PHE A 290 5.63 -17.25 26.83
N GLU A 291 4.36 -17.15 27.19
CA GLU A 291 3.80 -15.98 27.89
C GLU A 291 4.56 -15.68 29.18
N LYS A 292 4.87 -16.72 29.96
CA LYS A 292 5.62 -16.58 31.21
C LYS A 292 7.05 -16.07 30.99
N GLN A 293 7.77 -16.59 30.00
CA GLN A 293 9.14 -16.15 29.71
C GLN A 293 9.17 -14.73 29.15
N VAL A 294 8.24 -14.40 28.25
CA VAL A 294 8.10 -13.05 27.70
C VAL A 294 7.78 -12.05 28.83
N ASN A 295 6.82 -12.33 29.71
CA ASN A 295 6.49 -11.41 30.80
C ASN A 295 7.59 -11.28 31.88
N LYS A 296 8.56 -12.21 31.93
CA LYS A 296 9.70 -12.15 32.85
C LYS A 296 10.89 -11.38 32.28
N GLU A 297 10.97 -11.24 30.96
CA GLU A 297 12.05 -10.54 30.28
C GLU A 297 11.98 -9.02 30.53
N GLU A 298 13.14 -8.37 30.63
CA GLU A 298 13.19 -6.92 30.80
C GLU A 298 13.20 -6.23 29.45
N TYR A 299 12.25 -5.33 29.20
CA TYR A 299 12.14 -4.59 27.94
C TYR A 299 12.41 -3.10 28.16
N PRO A 300 12.89 -2.38 27.12
CA PRO A 300 13.03 -0.93 27.18
C PRO A 300 11.69 -0.24 27.52
N HIS A 301 11.79 0.92 28.14
CA HIS A 301 10.69 1.82 28.44
C HIS A 301 10.67 2.99 27.47
N THR A 302 9.51 3.60 27.28
CA THR A 302 9.41 4.81 26.46
C THR A 302 9.90 6.04 27.22
N LYS A 303 10.23 7.09 26.46
CA LYS A 303 10.68 8.38 27.01
C LYS A 303 9.56 9.15 27.69
N LYS A 304 8.32 9.05 27.18
CA LYS A 304 7.18 9.85 27.65
C LYS A 304 5.84 9.16 27.44
N ASN A 305 5.35 9.15 26.19
CA ASN A 305 4.08 8.53 25.87
C ASN A 305 4.28 7.06 25.52
N THR A 306 3.19 6.31 25.65
CA THR A 306 3.15 4.91 25.28
C THR A 306 3.32 4.73 23.77
N ILE A 307 4.05 3.69 23.36
CA ILE A 307 4.04 3.21 21.97
C ILE A 307 3.47 1.80 21.89
N LYS A 308 2.80 1.48 20.78
CA LYS A 308 2.17 0.19 20.55
C LYS A 308 2.62 -0.42 19.21
N PHE A 309 2.97 -1.70 19.26
CA PHE A 309 3.29 -2.49 18.07
C PHE A 309 3.03 -3.98 18.34
N GLN A 310 3.01 -4.78 17.27
CA GLN A 310 2.73 -6.21 17.33
C GLN A 310 3.82 -7.00 16.62
N LEU A 311 4.18 -8.14 17.22
CA LEU A 311 5.00 -9.18 16.60
C LEU A 311 4.08 -10.35 16.22
N ILE A 312 4.04 -10.70 14.94
CA ILE A 312 3.28 -11.84 14.43
C ILE A 312 4.25 -12.96 14.13
N TYR A 313 4.12 -14.05 14.86
CA TYR A 313 4.88 -15.27 14.66
C TYR A 313 4.02 -16.33 13.96
N LYS A 314 4.66 -17.09 13.07
CA LYS A 314 4.11 -18.30 12.47
C LYS A 314 4.84 -19.51 13.04
N VAL A 315 4.10 -20.56 13.37
CA VAL A 315 4.62 -21.85 13.87
C VAL A 315 4.23 -22.92 12.88
N ASN A 316 5.23 -23.56 12.26
CA ASN A 316 5.07 -24.59 11.23
C ASN A 316 3.94 -24.23 10.23
N SER A 317 3.86 -22.96 9.82
CA SER A 317 2.74 -22.46 9.01
C SER A 317 3.24 -21.52 7.92
N TYR A 318 2.36 -21.24 6.97
CA TYR A 318 2.61 -20.27 5.91
C TYR A 318 2.35 -18.86 6.42
N ASN A 319 2.88 -17.85 5.72
CA ASN A 319 2.48 -16.47 5.95
C ASN A 319 0.97 -16.33 5.65
N ASP A 320 0.31 -15.35 6.27
CA ASP A 320 -1.03 -14.96 5.85
C ASP A 320 -0.87 -14.26 4.50
N THR A 321 -1.31 -14.93 3.44
CA THR A 321 -1.54 -14.27 2.17
C THR A 321 -2.76 -13.39 2.34
N GLU A 322 -2.54 -12.09 2.35
CA GLU A 322 -3.64 -11.13 2.26
C GLU A 322 -4.36 -11.26 0.95
#